data_AF-A0A194VVV7-F1
#
_entry.id   AF-A0A194VVV7-F1
#
_cell.length_a   1.000
_cell.length_b   1.000
_cell.length_c   1.000
_cell.angle_alpha   90.00
_cell.angle_beta   90.00
_cell.angle_gamma   90.00
#
_symmetry.space_group_name_H-M   'P 1'
#
loop_
_entity.id
_entity.type
_entity.pdbx_description
1 polymer ?
#
loop_
_entity_poly.entity_id
_entity_poly.type
_entity_poly.pdbx_seq_one_letter_code
_entity_poly.pdbx_strand_id
1 'polypeptide(L)'
;MLNHVVTLSGAIVRRAAYVEDGEGNMNQLPGWAWLVFFADFLVFFPVFVFIGYALSHVYPTLAMIEDPEPPAYEPVDLAERTSDTATPTAHRPIKVDLEPTLVTSSLRQINRLLLTTAGWTANFRGLACALVLSAATGACGLIFSGIPFVPRAVGVLLAALVTVQLSTAWTHIVISVPSELRFYQRLPPFRKTFEATCVPIAAYWAATQLVTFLPYVLSIALGLNHWDVRNPTQVPDYHGDAIWKFFLIVVVAVATMLFLVIPAQAVLVRVQASLLPPDEATIIAFDRSFGGKVEPPVVGGKGYVNFKDAWMTFSRESWIRLYKLMGKILMVTMAVYACVLMIVVPEFMLMVSASRPVESN
;
A
#
# COMPACT_ATOMS: atom_id res chain seq x y z
N MET A 1 -2.89 32.62 16.39
CA MET A 1 -2.96 31.41 15.54
C MET A 1 -4.37 31.10 15.01
N LEU A 2 -5.45 31.19 15.81
CA LEU A 2 -6.83 30.96 15.31
C LEU A 2 -7.26 31.89 14.17
N ASN A 3 -6.92 33.19 14.24
CA ASN A 3 -7.31 34.17 13.21
C ASN A 3 -6.63 33.96 11.85
N HIS A 4 -5.47 33.29 11.81
CA HIS A 4 -4.80 32.95 10.56
C HIS A 4 -5.39 31.69 9.89
N VAL A 5 -5.95 30.77 10.67
CA VAL A 5 -6.63 29.57 10.14
C VAL A 5 -8.02 29.92 9.58
N VAL A 6 -8.73 30.85 10.22
CA VAL A 6 -10.04 31.36 9.74
C VAL A 6 -9.89 32.16 8.44
N THR A 7 -8.81 32.93 8.30
CA THR A 7 -8.53 33.69 7.07
C THR A 7 -8.06 32.79 5.91
N LEU A 8 -7.27 31.75 6.19
CA LEU A 8 -6.89 30.74 5.18
C LEU A 8 -8.08 29.91 4.71
N SER A 9 -8.93 29.44 5.62
CA SER A 9 -10.16 28.71 5.26
C SER A 9 -11.15 29.59 4.50
N GLY A 10 -11.35 30.84 4.91
CA GLY A 10 -12.15 31.82 4.17
C GLY A 10 -11.62 32.09 2.76
N ALA A 11 -10.29 32.23 2.59
CA ALA A 11 -9.68 32.43 1.27
C ALA A 11 -9.79 31.20 0.37
N ILE A 12 -9.69 29.98 0.92
CA ILE A 12 -9.87 28.73 0.17
C ILE A 12 -11.33 28.57 -0.26
N VAL A 13 -12.30 28.82 0.63
CA VAL A 13 -13.74 28.76 0.31
C VAL A 13 -14.11 29.81 -0.73
N ARG A 14 -13.56 31.03 -0.61
CA ARG A 14 -13.76 32.10 -1.59
C ARG A 14 -13.21 31.67 -2.96
N ARG A 15 -11.99 31.14 -3.03
CA ARG A 15 -11.39 30.65 -4.29
C ARG A 15 -12.08 29.41 -4.86
N ALA A 16 -12.64 28.53 -4.04
CA ALA A 16 -13.40 27.37 -4.50
C ALA A 16 -14.79 27.75 -5.04
N ALA A 17 -15.34 28.89 -4.60
CA ALA A 17 -16.66 29.37 -5.01
C ALA A 17 -16.65 30.27 -6.25
N TYR A 18 -15.48 30.72 -6.71
CA TYR A 18 -15.34 31.60 -7.85
C TYR A 18 -14.50 30.97 -8.96
N VAL A 19 -15.02 30.99 -10.18
CA VAL A 19 -14.29 30.62 -11.41
C VAL A 19 -14.02 31.90 -12.18
N GLU A 20 -12.78 32.10 -12.62
CA GLU A 20 -12.41 33.22 -13.47
C GLU A 20 -12.71 32.85 -14.93
N ASP A 21 -13.59 33.59 -15.58
CA ASP A 21 -13.82 33.44 -17.02
C ASP A 21 -12.62 34.00 -17.81
N GLY A 22 -12.48 33.59 -19.07
CA GLY A 22 -11.39 34.04 -19.95
C GLY A 22 -11.28 35.55 -20.19
N GLU A 23 -12.23 36.33 -19.65
CA GLU A 23 -12.25 37.81 -19.65
C GLU A 23 -11.87 38.44 -18.29
N GLY A 24 -11.48 37.65 -17.28
CA GLY A 24 -11.06 38.13 -15.96
C GLY A 24 -12.21 38.42 -14.98
N ASN A 25 -13.45 38.08 -15.34
CA ASN A 25 -14.62 38.22 -14.47
C ASN A 25 -14.73 37.02 -13.53
N MET A 26 -14.99 37.29 -12.24
CA MET A 26 -15.25 36.24 -11.26
C MET A 26 -16.72 35.80 -11.35
N ASN A 27 -16.95 34.53 -11.68
CA ASN A 27 -18.28 33.93 -11.67
C ASN A 27 -18.47 33.06 -10.43
N GLN A 28 -19.60 33.22 -9.76
CA GLN A 28 -19.95 32.40 -8.60
C GLN A 28 -20.52 31.05 -9.06
N LEU A 29 -19.97 29.96 -8.51
CA LEU A 29 -20.53 28.62 -8.72
C LEU A 29 -21.96 28.54 -8.19
N PRO A 30 -22.85 27.79 -8.86
CA PRO A 30 -24.22 27.64 -8.41
C PRO A 30 -24.27 26.93 -7.05
N GLY A 31 -25.24 27.28 -6.20
CA GLY A 31 -25.35 26.72 -4.84
C GLY A 31 -25.50 25.20 -4.78
N TRP A 32 -25.98 24.56 -5.86
CA TRP A 32 -26.08 23.10 -5.96
C TRP A 32 -24.73 22.41 -6.25
N ALA A 33 -23.70 23.15 -6.69
CA ALA A 33 -22.37 22.60 -6.96
C ALA A 33 -21.77 21.91 -5.73
N TRP A 34 -21.94 22.50 -4.54
CA TRP A 34 -21.51 21.91 -3.28
C TRP A 34 -22.22 20.59 -2.95
N LEU A 35 -23.49 20.47 -3.32
CA LEU A 35 -24.25 19.23 -3.12
C LEU A 35 -23.69 18.12 -4.02
N VAL A 36 -23.42 18.43 -5.29
CA VAL A 36 -22.84 17.47 -6.25
C VAL A 36 -21.44 17.06 -5.81
N PHE A 37 -20.56 18.00 -5.44
CA PHE A 37 -19.24 17.64 -4.91
C PHE A 37 -19.30 16.74 -3.67
N PHE A 38 -20.26 17.01 -2.77
CA PHE A 38 -20.46 16.16 -1.60
C PHE A 38 -21.01 14.78 -1.97
N ALA A 39 -21.90 14.70 -2.95
CA ALA A 39 -22.42 13.44 -3.48
C ALA A 39 -21.29 12.61 -4.13
N ASP A 40 -20.46 13.22 -4.96
CA ASP A 40 -19.29 12.58 -5.59
C ASP A 40 -18.32 12.07 -4.54
N PHE A 41 -18.04 12.88 -3.52
CA PHE A 41 -17.22 12.47 -2.40
C PHE A 41 -17.83 11.22 -1.73
N LEU A 42 -19.12 11.22 -1.42
CA LEU A 42 -19.78 10.11 -0.74
C LEU A 42 -19.77 8.83 -1.59
N VAL A 43 -19.90 8.95 -2.92
CA VAL A 43 -19.91 7.81 -3.86
C VAL A 43 -18.51 7.27 -4.12
N PHE A 44 -17.55 8.15 -4.42
CA PHE A 44 -16.20 7.73 -4.82
C PHE A 44 -15.26 7.49 -3.65
N PHE A 45 -15.48 8.09 -2.48
CA PHE A 45 -14.61 7.90 -1.31
C PHE A 45 -14.48 6.42 -0.90
N PRO A 46 -15.56 5.63 -0.76
CA PRO A 46 -15.44 4.20 -0.46
C PRO A 46 -14.66 3.43 -1.53
N VAL A 47 -14.82 3.81 -2.80
CA VAL A 47 -14.11 3.20 -3.94
C VAL A 47 -12.61 3.49 -3.85
N PHE A 48 -12.23 4.74 -3.57
CA PHE A 48 -10.83 5.11 -3.37
C PHE A 48 -10.22 4.44 -2.14
N VAL A 49 -10.96 4.32 -1.05
CA VAL A 49 -10.51 3.57 0.13
C VAL A 49 -10.30 2.10 -0.20
N PHE A 50 -11.22 1.46 -0.95
CA PHE A 50 -11.06 0.06 -1.37
C PHE A 50 -9.85 -0.15 -2.28
N ILE A 51 -9.66 0.69 -3.31
CA ILE A 51 -8.53 0.57 -4.24
C ILE A 51 -7.23 0.88 -3.52
N GLY A 52 -7.17 2.02 -2.82
CA GLY A 52 -5.97 2.48 -2.14
C GLY A 52 -5.56 1.60 -0.97
N TYR A 53 -6.49 0.93 -0.31
CA TYR A 53 -6.18 0.03 0.81
C TYR A 53 -6.15 -1.45 0.42
N ALA A 54 -7.29 -2.00 -0.01
CA ALA A 54 -7.41 -3.44 -0.24
C ALA A 54 -6.58 -3.87 -1.44
N LEU A 55 -6.74 -3.20 -2.59
CA LEU A 55 -6.02 -3.57 -3.81
C LEU A 55 -4.54 -3.18 -3.78
N SER A 56 -4.18 -2.00 -3.25
CA SER A 56 -2.78 -1.55 -3.26
C SER A 56 -1.92 -2.11 -2.13
N HIS A 57 -2.51 -2.51 -0.99
CA HIS A 57 -1.75 -3.02 0.15
C HIS A 57 -2.08 -4.46 0.53
N VAL A 58 -3.35 -4.78 0.82
CA VAL A 58 -3.73 -6.12 1.33
C VAL A 58 -3.42 -7.22 0.31
N TYR A 59 -3.84 -7.04 -0.95
CA TYR A 59 -3.71 -8.07 -1.98
C TYR A 59 -2.24 -8.35 -2.36
N PRO A 60 -1.38 -7.35 -2.60
CA PRO A 60 0.04 -7.56 -2.83
C PRO A 60 0.73 -8.23 -1.64
N THR A 61 0.43 -7.84 -0.40
CA THR A 61 1.01 -8.46 0.79
C THR A 61 0.74 -9.97 0.83
N LEU A 62 -0.49 -10.38 0.54
CA LEU A 62 -0.86 -11.80 0.45
C LEU A 62 -0.10 -12.54 -0.68
N ALA A 63 0.08 -11.89 -1.83
CA ALA A 63 0.80 -12.47 -2.96
C ALA A 63 2.31 -12.59 -2.75
N MET A 64 2.90 -11.69 -1.97
CA MET A 64 4.32 -11.67 -1.62
C MET A 64 4.70 -12.79 -0.64
N ILE A 65 3.75 -13.27 0.16
CA ILE A 65 4.00 -14.37 1.11
C ILE A 65 3.58 -15.73 0.58
N GLU A 66 2.55 -15.82 -0.28
CA GLU A 66 2.01 -17.12 -0.73
C GLU A 66 3.07 -18.00 -1.40
N ASP A 67 3.18 -19.24 -0.94
CA ASP A 67 4.12 -20.23 -1.49
C ASP A 67 3.41 -21.15 -2.50
N PRO A 68 3.94 -21.33 -3.73
CA PRO A 68 3.44 -22.33 -4.68
C PRO A 68 3.61 -23.78 -4.24
N GLU A 69 4.57 -24.09 -3.39
CA GLU A 69 4.78 -25.43 -2.84
C GLU A 69 4.71 -25.35 -1.31
N PRO A 70 3.52 -25.19 -0.72
CA PRO A 70 3.42 -25.18 0.72
C PRO A 70 3.92 -26.54 1.25
N PRO A 71 4.89 -26.57 2.17
CA PRO A 71 5.29 -27.83 2.78
C PRO A 71 4.04 -28.49 3.36
N ALA A 72 3.87 -29.79 3.09
CA ALA A 72 2.77 -30.55 3.66
C ALA A 72 2.89 -30.48 5.19
N TYR A 73 2.13 -29.56 5.80
CA TYR A 73 2.03 -29.49 7.24
C TYR A 73 1.19 -30.68 7.66
N GLU A 74 1.86 -31.78 7.98
CA GLU A 74 1.26 -32.88 8.72
C GLU A 74 1.10 -32.36 10.15
N PRO A 75 -0.13 -32.10 10.63
CA PRO A 75 -0.32 -31.85 12.05
C PRO A 75 0.20 -33.09 12.78
N VAL A 76 1.28 -32.92 13.55
CA VAL A 76 1.73 -33.96 14.45
C VAL A 76 0.64 -34.09 15.50
N ASP A 77 -0.18 -35.12 15.39
CA ASP A 77 -1.11 -35.52 16.43
C ASP A 77 -0.28 -35.79 17.69
N LEU A 78 -0.31 -34.85 18.65
CA LEU A 78 0.30 -35.02 19.97
C LEU A 78 -0.46 -36.04 20.85
N ALA A 79 -1.29 -36.88 20.23
CA ALA A 79 -2.17 -37.83 20.87
C ALA A 79 -1.92 -39.25 20.36
N GLU A 80 -0.68 -39.76 20.43
CA GLU A 80 -0.50 -41.22 20.50
C GLU A 80 0.77 -41.58 21.27
N ARG A 81 0.73 -41.33 22.58
CA ARG A 81 1.60 -41.99 23.53
C ARG A 81 0.78 -42.63 24.63
N THR A 82 -0.17 -43.49 24.26
CA THR A 82 -0.71 -44.54 25.14
C THR A 82 -1.52 -45.56 24.35
N SER A 83 -1.24 -46.82 24.67
CA SER A 83 -2.01 -48.05 24.47
C SER A 83 -2.15 -48.64 23.07
N ASP A 84 -1.40 -49.73 22.89
CA ASP A 84 -1.73 -50.90 22.08
C ASP A 84 -3.24 -51.20 22.07
N THR A 85 -3.87 -51.30 20.89
CA THR A 85 -4.73 -52.43 20.46
C THR A 85 -5.09 -52.22 18.98
N ALA A 86 -4.88 -53.25 18.16
CA ALA A 86 -5.05 -53.23 16.72
C ALA A 86 -6.52 -53.13 16.24
N THR A 87 -6.74 -52.34 15.17
CA THR A 87 -7.68 -52.64 14.07
C THR A 87 -7.17 -52.03 12.77
N PRO A 88 -6.97 -52.80 11.68
CA PRO A 88 -6.47 -52.26 10.41
C PRO A 88 -7.64 -51.81 9.53
N THR A 89 -8.15 -50.60 9.75
CA THR A 89 -8.99 -49.93 8.74
C THR A 89 -8.11 -49.11 7.83
N ALA A 90 -7.90 -49.64 6.62
CA ALA A 90 -7.20 -49.00 5.52
C ALA A 90 -7.86 -47.66 5.14
N HIS A 91 -7.47 -46.58 5.82
CA HIS A 91 -7.57 -45.23 5.27
C HIS A 91 -6.36 -45.00 4.39
N ARG A 92 -6.49 -45.43 3.13
CA ARG A 92 -5.60 -45.00 2.05
C ARG A 92 -5.65 -43.47 2.04
N PRO A 93 -4.54 -42.74 2.25
CA PRO A 93 -4.56 -41.30 2.11
C PRO A 93 -4.98 -41.01 0.68
N ILE A 94 -6.12 -40.34 0.52
CA ILE A 94 -6.47 -39.74 -0.75
C ILE A 94 -5.40 -38.66 -0.96
N LYS A 95 -4.34 -38.99 -1.70
CA LYS A 95 -3.57 -37.99 -2.43
C LYS A 95 -4.56 -37.36 -3.39
N VAL A 96 -5.25 -36.32 -2.94
CA VAL A 96 -5.87 -35.41 -3.88
C VAL A 96 -4.69 -34.68 -4.49
N ASP A 97 -4.34 -35.04 -5.72
CA ASP A 97 -3.50 -34.24 -6.62
C ASP A 97 -4.24 -32.93 -6.97
N LEU A 98 -4.65 -32.18 -5.95
CA LEU A 98 -5.02 -30.78 -6.07
C LEU A 98 -3.69 -30.07 -6.17
N GLU A 99 -3.22 -29.89 -7.40
CA GLU A 99 -2.25 -28.85 -7.73
C GLU A 99 -2.65 -27.60 -6.92
N PRO A 100 -1.84 -27.15 -5.94
CA PRO A 100 -2.29 -26.18 -4.95
C PRO A 100 -2.70 -24.91 -5.70
N THR A 101 -4.01 -24.69 -5.84
CA THR A 101 -4.52 -23.61 -6.66
C THR A 101 -4.18 -22.30 -5.96
N LEU A 102 -3.11 -21.67 -6.41
CA LEU A 102 -2.61 -20.40 -5.91
C LEU A 102 -3.74 -19.38 -5.82
N VAL A 103 -4.06 -18.98 -4.59
CA VAL A 103 -5.17 -18.10 -4.27
C VAL A 103 -4.91 -16.69 -4.75
N THR A 104 -3.63 -16.29 -4.87
CA THR A 104 -3.25 -14.94 -5.32
C THR A 104 -3.08 -14.79 -6.83
N SER A 105 -3.39 -15.84 -7.61
CA SER A 105 -3.38 -15.78 -9.09
C SER A 105 -4.45 -14.82 -9.68
N SER A 106 -5.49 -14.52 -8.90
CA SER A 106 -6.71 -13.82 -9.33
C SER A 106 -7.23 -12.87 -8.25
N LEU A 107 -7.53 -11.61 -8.62
CA LEU A 107 -8.18 -10.63 -7.73
C LEU A 107 -9.50 -11.14 -7.17
N ARG A 108 -10.26 -11.87 -8.00
CA ARG A 108 -11.55 -12.45 -7.61
C ARG A 108 -11.35 -13.61 -6.62
N GLN A 109 -10.29 -14.38 -6.78
CA GLN A 109 -9.99 -15.51 -5.91
C GLN A 109 -9.49 -15.01 -4.54
N ILE A 110 -8.65 -13.96 -4.51
CA ILE A 110 -8.28 -13.26 -3.27
C ILE A 110 -9.54 -12.72 -2.59
N ASN A 111 -10.40 -11.96 -3.30
CA ASN A 111 -11.62 -11.43 -2.71
C ASN A 111 -12.52 -12.56 -2.16
N ARG A 112 -12.67 -13.66 -2.91
CA ARG A 112 -13.45 -14.81 -2.47
C ARG A 112 -12.87 -15.43 -1.20
N LEU A 113 -11.55 -15.64 -1.14
CA LEU A 113 -10.87 -16.13 0.07
C LEU A 113 -11.17 -15.20 1.26
N LEU A 114 -10.94 -13.90 1.09
CA LEU A 114 -11.16 -12.90 2.14
C LEU A 114 -12.63 -12.92 2.63
N LEU A 115 -13.58 -12.96 1.69
CA LEU A 115 -15.01 -13.05 1.98
C LEU A 115 -15.36 -14.34 2.74
N THR A 116 -14.77 -15.48 2.37
CA THR A 116 -15.01 -16.76 3.08
C THR A 116 -14.41 -16.79 4.48
N THR A 117 -13.34 -16.03 4.74
CA THR A 117 -12.71 -16.02 6.07
C THR A 117 -13.45 -15.13 7.07
N ALA A 118 -13.85 -13.91 6.68
CA ALA A 118 -14.41 -12.93 7.62
C ALA A 118 -15.44 -11.97 6.99
N GLY A 119 -16.06 -12.37 5.87
CA GLY A 119 -17.02 -11.54 5.15
C GLY A 119 -16.40 -10.33 4.45
N TRP A 120 -17.22 -9.34 4.09
CA TRP A 120 -16.81 -8.16 3.33
C TRP A 120 -15.75 -7.30 4.04
N THR A 121 -15.83 -7.22 5.37
CA THR A 121 -14.89 -6.48 6.23
C THR A 121 -13.46 -7.05 6.19
N ALA A 122 -13.29 -8.28 5.71
CA ALA A 122 -11.99 -8.90 5.52
C ALA A 122 -11.06 -8.12 4.58
N ASN A 123 -11.61 -7.40 3.59
CA ASN A 123 -10.82 -6.56 2.68
C ASN A 123 -10.20 -5.34 3.38
N PHE A 124 -10.79 -4.90 4.50
CA PHE A 124 -10.32 -3.78 5.32
C PHE A 124 -9.61 -4.25 6.59
N ARG A 125 -9.17 -5.52 6.63
CA ARG A 125 -8.39 -6.06 7.76
C ARG A 125 -7.17 -5.20 8.04
N GLY A 126 -6.89 -4.93 9.30
CA GLY A 126 -5.75 -4.10 9.68
C GLY A 126 -5.89 -2.61 9.37
N LEU A 127 -7.04 -2.13 8.84
CA LEU A 127 -7.20 -0.72 8.48
C LEU A 127 -6.98 0.22 9.67
N ALA A 128 -7.47 -0.14 10.86
CA ALA A 128 -7.22 0.64 12.07
C ALA A 128 -5.71 0.70 12.41
N CYS A 129 -4.99 -0.42 12.28
CA CYS A 129 -3.54 -0.45 12.48
C CYS A 129 -2.82 0.36 11.41
N ALA A 130 -3.28 0.33 10.16
CA ALA A 130 -2.72 1.12 9.06
C ALA A 130 -2.93 2.63 9.30
N LEU A 131 -4.10 3.04 9.75
CA LEU A 131 -4.38 4.44 10.09
C LEU A 131 -3.49 4.93 11.23
N VAL A 132 -3.34 4.12 12.29
CA VAL A 132 -2.42 4.43 13.40
C VAL A 132 -0.97 4.45 12.93
N LEU A 133 -0.55 3.52 12.07
CA LEU A 133 0.78 3.50 11.46
C LEU A 133 1.03 4.76 10.61
N SER A 134 0.09 5.15 9.75
CA SER A 134 0.19 6.36 8.94
C SER A 134 0.26 7.62 9.81
N ALA A 135 -0.58 7.71 10.83
CA ALA A 135 -0.58 8.83 11.77
C ALA A 135 0.72 8.91 12.57
N ALA A 136 1.20 7.78 13.11
CA ALA A 136 2.44 7.70 13.86
C ALA A 136 3.65 8.03 12.97
N THR A 137 3.71 7.48 11.76
CA THR A 137 4.80 7.75 10.82
C THR A 137 4.80 9.21 10.39
N GLY A 138 3.63 9.80 10.11
CA GLY A 138 3.49 11.21 9.79
C GLY A 138 3.92 12.12 10.96
N ALA A 139 3.46 11.84 12.18
CA ALA A 139 3.83 12.58 13.37
C ALA A 139 5.35 12.50 13.64
N CYS A 140 5.94 11.30 13.60
CA CYS A 140 7.39 11.14 13.71
C CYS A 140 8.14 11.87 12.59
N GLY A 141 7.64 11.82 11.36
CA GLY A 141 8.22 12.51 10.22
C GLY A 141 8.25 14.04 10.39
N LEU A 142 7.18 14.63 10.95
CA LEU A 142 7.14 16.05 11.30
C LEU A 142 8.15 16.41 12.39
N ILE A 143 8.25 15.58 13.44
CA ILE A 143 9.20 15.78 14.53
C ILE A 143 10.64 15.74 14.00
N PHE A 144 11.00 14.70 13.22
CA PHE A 144 12.35 14.58 12.66
C PHE A 144 12.68 15.67 11.63
N SER A 145 11.69 16.12 10.86
CA SER A 145 11.87 17.23 9.91
C SER A 145 12.04 18.59 10.61
N GLY A 146 11.63 18.70 11.88
CA GLY A 146 11.85 19.89 12.70
C GLY A 146 13.26 19.98 13.29
N ILE A 147 14.07 18.91 13.20
CA ILE A 147 15.44 18.91 13.69
C ILE A 147 16.33 19.67 12.69
N PRO A 148 17.01 20.74 13.11
CA PRO A 148 17.93 21.44 12.22
C PRO A 148 19.04 20.48 11.76
N PHE A 149 19.47 20.60 10.50
CA PHE A 149 20.51 19.78 9.84
C PHE A 149 20.14 18.34 9.44
N VAL A 150 18.93 17.84 9.74
CA VAL A 150 18.48 16.52 9.25
C VAL A 150 17.75 16.71 7.91
N PRO A 151 18.22 16.11 6.79
CA PRO A 151 17.48 16.15 5.54
C PRO A 151 16.11 15.48 5.70
N ARG A 152 15.06 16.06 5.12
CA ARG A 152 13.68 15.53 5.19
C ARG A 152 13.61 14.03 4.84
N ALA A 153 14.35 13.60 3.83
CA ALA A 153 14.39 12.20 3.41
C ALA A 153 14.86 11.26 4.55
N VAL A 154 15.90 11.67 5.29
CA VAL A 154 16.42 10.92 6.45
C VAL A 154 15.41 10.91 7.59
N GLY A 155 14.71 12.02 7.81
CA GLY A 155 13.62 12.08 8.80
C GLY A 155 12.49 11.07 8.52
N VAL A 156 12.15 10.85 7.24
CA VAL A 156 11.17 9.83 6.83
C VAL A 156 11.69 8.41 7.12
N LEU A 157 12.98 8.15 6.90
CA LEU A 157 13.59 6.85 7.25
C LEU A 157 13.52 6.60 8.76
N LEU A 158 13.90 7.58 9.57
CA LEU A 158 13.84 7.48 11.03
C LEU A 158 12.40 7.24 11.51
N ALA A 159 11.41 7.91 10.90
CA ALA A 159 10.00 7.67 11.21
C ALA A 159 9.56 6.23 10.88
N ALA A 160 9.99 5.69 9.74
CA ALA A 160 9.69 4.30 9.35
C ALA A 160 10.35 3.28 10.30
N LEU A 161 11.56 3.58 10.77
CA LEU A 161 12.31 2.73 11.70
C LEU A 161 11.72 2.73 13.12
N VAL A 162 11.22 3.87 13.61
CA VAL A 162 10.55 3.95 14.92
C VAL A 162 9.19 3.24 14.90
N THR A 163 8.50 3.25 13.76
CA THR A 163 7.16 2.64 13.61
C THR A 163 7.19 1.17 13.17
N VAL A 164 8.35 0.52 13.30
CA VAL A 164 8.61 -0.87 12.88
C VAL A 164 7.67 -1.92 13.51
N GLN A 165 7.27 -1.72 14.77
CA GLN A 165 6.33 -2.62 15.44
C GLN A 165 4.95 -2.55 14.81
N LEU A 166 4.50 -1.34 14.46
CA LEU A 166 3.19 -1.10 13.85
C LEU A 166 3.15 -1.63 12.42
N SER A 167 4.22 -1.45 11.65
CA SER A 167 4.30 -1.98 10.28
C SER A 167 4.32 -3.52 10.26
N THR A 168 5.08 -4.14 11.16
CA THR A 168 5.10 -5.60 11.28
C THR A 168 3.77 -6.15 11.82
N ALA A 169 3.18 -5.51 12.82
CA ALA A 169 1.87 -5.91 13.35
C ALA A 169 0.76 -5.78 12.30
N TRP A 170 0.81 -4.75 11.46
CA TRP A 170 -0.10 -4.63 10.33
C TRP A 170 0.02 -5.83 9.38
N THR A 171 1.25 -6.21 9.01
CA THR A 171 1.50 -7.40 8.18
C THR A 171 0.97 -8.67 8.85
N HIS A 172 1.20 -8.86 10.15
CA HIS A 172 0.68 -10.00 10.92
C HIS A 172 -0.85 -10.06 10.88
N ILE A 173 -1.53 -8.93 11.09
CA ILE A 173 -3.01 -8.85 11.02
C ILE A 173 -3.53 -9.17 9.62
N VAL A 174 -2.82 -8.76 8.57
CA VAL A 174 -3.22 -9.01 7.18
C VAL A 174 -3.19 -10.50 6.85
N ILE A 175 -2.20 -11.23 7.37
CA ILE A 175 -1.92 -12.63 6.99
C ILE A 175 -2.53 -13.65 7.96
N SER A 176 -2.78 -13.29 9.21
CA SER A 176 -3.35 -14.16 10.25
C SER A 176 -4.87 -14.34 10.11
N VAL A 177 -5.40 -15.46 10.58
CA VAL A 177 -6.85 -15.68 10.79
C VAL A 177 -7.43 -14.59 11.72
N PRO A 178 -8.71 -14.18 11.57
CA PRO A 178 -9.33 -13.22 12.47
C PRO A 178 -9.16 -13.64 13.93
N SER A 179 -8.69 -12.71 14.75
CA SER A 179 -8.49 -12.89 16.19
C SER A 179 -9.41 -11.93 16.94
N GLU A 180 -9.84 -12.33 18.14
CA GLU A 180 -10.61 -11.48 19.05
C GLU A 180 -9.74 -10.39 19.70
N LEU A 181 -8.41 -10.54 19.64
CA LEU A 181 -7.46 -9.60 20.21
C LEU A 181 -7.37 -8.31 19.39
N ARG A 182 -7.23 -7.18 20.08
CA ARG A 182 -7.05 -5.87 19.45
C ARG A 182 -5.63 -5.75 18.86
N PHE A 183 -5.47 -4.94 17.82
CA PHE A 183 -4.19 -4.80 17.10
C PHE A 183 -3.00 -4.44 18.02
N TYR A 184 -3.22 -3.58 19.03
CA TYR A 184 -2.18 -3.15 19.95
C TYR A 184 -1.75 -4.22 20.96
N GLN A 185 -2.54 -5.27 21.15
CA GLN A 185 -2.18 -6.43 21.97
C GLN A 185 -1.34 -7.44 21.19
N ARG A 186 -1.29 -7.31 19.86
CA ARG A 186 -0.58 -8.18 18.92
C ARG A 186 0.73 -7.55 18.43
N LEU A 187 1.24 -6.53 19.13
CA LEU A 187 2.48 -5.87 18.74
C LEU A 187 3.70 -6.76 19.05
N PRO A 188 4.59 -7.00 18.07
CA PRO A 188 5.80 -7.76 18.31
C PRO A 188 6.82 -6.97 19.15
N PRO A 189 7.79 -7.64 19.80
CA PRO A 189 8.79 -6.98 20.64
C PRO A 189 9.73 -6.09 19.82
N PHE A 190 9.82 -4.80 20.17
CA PHE A 190 10.51 -3.76 19.39
C PHE A 190 11.91 -4.14 18.94
N ARG A 191 12.76 -4.57 19.88
CA ARG A 191 14.17 -4.85 19.61
C ARG A 191 14.35 -5.94 18.55
N LYS A 192 13.62 -7.04 18.66
CA LYS A 192 13.69 -8.16 17.71
C LYS A 192 13.17 -7.72 16.34
N THR A 193 12.05 -7.00 16.31
CA THR A 193 11.46 -6.50 15.06
C THR A 193 12.39 -5.52 14.35
N PHE A 194 13.00 -4.60 15.10
CA PHE A 194 13.95 -3.62 14.58
C PHE A 194 15.19 -4.30 13.99
N GLU A 195 15.80 -5.23 14.73
CA GLU A 195 17.00 -5.96 14.27
C GLU A 195 16.73 -6.76 12.99
N ALA A 196 15.54 -7.34 12.86
CA ALA A 196 15.15 -8.09 11.68
C ALA A 196 14.86 -7.20 10.46
N THR A 197 14.17 -6.09 10.66
CA THR A 197 13.56 -5.33 9.55
C THR A 197 14.27 -4.02 9.21
N CYS A 198 15.25 -3.57 9.99
CA CYS A 198 15.93 -2.28 9.75
C CYS A 198 16.56 -2.20 8.35
N VAL A 199 17.24 -3.27 7.90
CA VAL A 199 17.86 -3.35 6.57
C VAL A 199 16.80 -3.40 5.46
N PRO A 200 15.79 -4.29 5.51
CA PRO A 200 14.68 -4.27 4.55
C PRO A 200 13.93 -2.93 4.48
N ILE A 201 13.68 -2.26 5.62
CA ILE A 201 13.03 -0.95 5.67
C ILE A 201 13.90 0.11 5.01
N ALA A 202 15.21 0.13 5.30
CA ALA A 202 16.14 1.06 4.67
C ALA A 202 16.22 0.85 3.15
N ALA A 203 16.23 -0.40 2.69
CA ALA A 203 16.23 -0.74 1.27
C ALA A 203 14.93 -0.29 0.57
N TYR A 204 13.77 -0.56 1.19
CA TYR A 204 12.47 -0.10 0.68
C TYR A 204 12.38 1.42 0.66
N TRP A 205 12.81 2.10 1.73
CA TRP A 205 12.88 3.56 1.77
C TRP A 205 13.78 4.09 0.65
N ALA A 206 14.98 3.56 0.47
CA ALA A 206 15.90 3.99 -0.58
C ALA A 206 15.28 3.84 -1.98
N ALA A 207 14.60 2.71 -2.24
CA ALA A 207 13.86 2.50 -3.48
C ALA A 207 12.75 3.55 -3.68
N THR A 208 11.96 3.86 -2.65
CA THR A 208 10.90 4.88 -2.75
C THR A 208 11.45 6.30 -2.94
N GLN A 209 12.57 6.64 -2.29
CA GLN A 209 13.24 7.92 -2.51
C GLN A 209 13.75 8.02 -3.94
N LEU A 210 14.39 6.96 -4.46
CA LEU A 210 14.85 6.95 -5.86
C LEU A 210 13.70 7.13 -6.84
N VAL A 211 12.58 6.42 -6.68
CA VAL A 211 11.39 6.61 -7.53
C VAL A 211 10.84 8.04 -7.45
N THR A 212 11.00 8.73 -6.32
CA THR A 212 10.52 10.10 -6.16
C THR A 212 11.48 11.13 -6.76
N PHE A 213 12.78 10.98 -6.53
CA PHE A 213 13.79 11.95 -6.97
C PHE A 213 14.17 11.80 -8.44
N LEU A 214 14.19 10.58 -8.97
CA LEU A 214 14.69 10.31 -10.32
C LEU A 214 13.83 10.98 -11.41
N PRO A 215 12.48 10.90 -11.38
CA PRO A 215 11.63 11.64 -12.31
C PRO A 215 11.84 13.16 -12.22
N TYR A 216 12.00 13.68 -11.01
CA TYR A 216 12.24 15.10 -10.77
C TYR A 216 13.58 15.58 -11.37
N VAL A 217 14.66 14.83 -11.14
CA VAL A 217 15.96 15.12 -11.74
C VAL A 217 15.92 15.02 -13.26
N LEU A 218 15.22 14.02 -13.81
CA LEU A 218 15.04 13.88 -15.25
C LEU A 218 14.25 15.04 -15.85
N SER A 219 13.19 15.52 -15.17
CA SER A 219 12.45 16.69 -15.65
C SER A 219 13.31 17.95 -15.75
N ILE A 220 14.19 18.18 -14.75
CA ILE A 220 15.16 19.29 -14.79
C ILE A 220 16.15 19.08 -15.93
N ALA A 221 16.72 17.88 -16.06
CA ALA A 221 17.72 17.57 -17.09
C ALA A 221 17.17 17.69 -18.52
N LEU A 222 15.88 17.41 -18.73
CA LEU A 222 15.18 17.54 -20.01
C LEU A 222 14.69 18.98 -20.30
N GLY A 223 14.96 19.92 -19.39
CA GLY A 223 14.58 21.32 -19.53
C GLY A 223 13.07 21.52 -19.52
N LEU A 224 12.31 20.66 -18.83
CA LEU A 224 10.87 20.89 -18.66
C LEU A 224 10.69 22.05 -17.69
N ASN A 225 10.00 23.09 -18.15
CA ASN A 225 9.67 24.23 -17.31
C ASN A 225 8.80 23.77 -16.14
N HIS A 226 9.30 24.01 -14.92
CA HIS A 226 8.58 23.73 -13.69
C HIS A 226 7.69 24.91 -13.34
N TRP A 227 6.51 24.60 -12.81
CA TRP A 227 5.64 25.60 -12.22
C TRP A 227 6.38 26.29 -11.06
N ASP A 228 6.72 27.57 -11.23
CA ASP A 228 7.34 28.36 -10.17
C ASP A 228 6.25 28.78 -9.18
N VAL A 229 6.26 28.16 -8.00
CA VAL A 229 5.33 28.48 -6.91
C VAL A 229 5.43 29.95 -6.48
N ARG A 230 6.55 30.62 -6.76
CA ARG A 230 6.75 32.05 -6.47
C ARG A 230 6.09 32.97 -7.49
N ASN A 231 5.85 32.49 -8.71
CA ASN A 231 5.19 33.23 -9.80
C ASN A 231 4.06 32.39 -10.41
N PRO A 232 2.94 32.19 -9.68
CA PRO A 232 1.87 31.27 -10.07
C PRO A 232 1.00 31.74 -11.24
N THR A 233 1.32 32.85 -11.88
CA THR A 233 0.59 33.36 -13.07
C THR A 233 1.27 33.00 -14.38
N GLN A 234 2.50 32.47 -14.34
CA GLN A 234 3.21 32.05 -15.54
C GLN A 234 2.91 30.58 -15.82
N VAL A 235 2.04 30.34 -16.80
CA VAL A 235 1.85 28.99 -17.35
C VAL A 235 3.12 28.62 -18.12
N PRO A 236 3.79 27.50 -17.80
CA PRO A 236 4.96 27.08 -18.53
C PRO A 236 4.64 26.85 -20.01
N ASP A 237 5.39 27.48 -20.91
CA ASP A 237 5.27 27.21 -22.34
C ASP A 237 5.81 25.81 -22.64
N TYR A 238 4.91 24.88 -22.97
CA TYR A 238 5.25 23.53 -23.38
C TYR A 238 5.37 23.45 -24.91
N HIS A 239 6.57 23.16 -25.39
CA HIS A 239 6.81 22.91 -26.81
C HIS A 239 6.37 21.49 -27.19
N GLY A 240 6.20 21.21 -28.49
CA GLY A 240 5.72 19.90 -28.97
C GLY A 240 6.57 18.68 -28.58
N ASP A 241 7.84 18.90 -28.19
CA ASP A 241 8.76 17.88 -27.66
C ASP A 241 8.48 17.51 -26.18
N ALA A 242 7.68 18.31 -25.47
CA ALA A 242 7.33 18.08 -24.06
C ALA A 242 6.55 16.78 -23.86
N ILE A 243 5.72 16.37 -24.83
CA ILE A 243 4.94 15.13 -24.76
C ILE A 243 5.87 13.91 -24.69
N TRP A 244 6.90 13.88 -25.54
CA TRP A 244 7.87 12.78 -25.56
C TRP A 244 8.74 12.76 -24.28
N LYS A 245 9.17 13.94 -23.80
CA LYS A 245 9.92 14.07 -22.54
C LYS A 245 9.09 13.59 -21.35
N PHE A 246 7.80 13.95 -21.30
CA PHE A 246 6.88 13.49 -20.27
C PHE A 246 6.69 11.97 -20.33
N PHE A 247 6.47 11.41 -21.52
CA PHE A 247 6.36 9.97 -21.72
C PHE A 247 7.61 9.24 -21.21
N LEU A 248 8.81 9.72 -21.53
CA LEU A 248 10.07 9.17 -21.05
C LEU A 248 10.14 9.17 -19.52
N ILE A 249 9.78 10.29 -18.86
CA ILE A 249 9.77 10.40 -17.40
C ILE A 249 8.81 9.38 -16.78
N VAL A 250 7.61 9.23 -17.35
CA VAL A 250 6.62 8.24 -16.89
C VAL A 250 7.15 6.82 -17.04
N VAL A 251 7.74 6.48 -18.19
CA VAL A 251 8.33 5.15 -18.41
C VAL A 251 9.43 4.86 -17.38
N VAL A 252 10.31 5.82 -17.11
CA VAL A 252 11.37 5.64 -16.11
C VAL A 252 10.80 5.53 -14.69
N ALA A 253 9.79 6.32 -14.34
CA ALA A 253 9.11 6.23 -13.05
C ALA A 253 8.48 4.85 -12.84
N VAL A 254 7.76 4.35 -13.85
CA VAL A 254 7.15 3.01 -13.85
C VAL A 254 8.23 1.93 -13.76
N ALA A 255 9.29 2.01 -14.56
CA ALA A 255 10.39 1.04 -14.52
C ALA A 255 11.05 0.99 -13.14
N THR A 256 11.34 2.14 -12.54
CA THR A 256 11.96 2.23 -11.22
C THR A 256 11.03 1.67 -10.13
N MET A 257 9.72 1.92 -10.24
CA MET A 257 8.73 1.32 -9.34
C MET A 257 8.69 -0.21 -9.47
N LEU A 258 8.67 -0.72 -10.71
CA LEU A 258 8.64 -2.16 -10.98
C LEU A 258 9.91 -2.87 -10.51
N PHE A 259 11.08 -2.33 -10.80
CA PHE A 259 12.35 -3.01 -10.56
C PHE A 259 13.01 -2.73 -9.20
N LEU A 260 12.62 -1.65 -8.50
CA LEU A 260 13.19 -1.33 -7.18
C LEU A 260 12.15 -1.45 -6.06
N VAL A 261 10.99 -0.80 -6.19
CA VAL A 261 10.03 -0.68 -5.09
C VAL A 261 9.31 -2.00 -4.83
N ILE A 262 8.78 -2.66 -5.87
CA ILE A 262 8.07 -3.93 -5.71
C ILE A 262 9.00 -5.02 -5.13
N PRO A 263 10.22 -5.22 -5.68
CA PRO A 263 11.27 -6.04 -5.08
C PRO A 263 11.53 -5.78 -3.60
N ALA A 264 11.81 -4.54 -3.24
CA ALA A 264 12.14 -4.19 -1.86
C ALA A 264 10.95 -4.39 -0.91
N GLN A 265 9.73 -4.11 -1.37
CA GLN A 265 8.51 -4.34 -0.61
C GLN A 265 8.28 -5.84 -0.37
N ALA A 266 8.46 -6.67 -1.39
CA ALA A 266 8.30 -8.11 -1.27
C ALA A 266 9.24 -8.70 -0.22
N VAL A 267 10.52 -8.29 -0.23
CA VAL A 267 11.49 -8.73 0.80
C VAL A 267 11.08 -8.26 2.18
N LEU A 268 10.71 -6.98 2.34
CA LEU A 268 10.27 -6.44 3.62
C LEU A 268 9.08 -7.21 4.19
N VAL A 269 8.06 -7.45 3.38
CA VAL A 269 6.86 -8.20 3.78
C VAL A 269 7.21 -9.63 4.19
N ARG A 270 8.09 -10.31 3.45
CA ARG A 270 8.52 -11.69 3.79
C ARG A 270 9.30 -11.74 5.10
N VAL A 271 10.20 -10.77 5.33
CA VAL A 271 10.93 -10.66 6.62
C VAL A 271 9.94 -10.41 7.77
N GLN A 272 8.97 -9.51 7.59
CA GLN A 272 7.93 -9.26 8.58
C GLN A 272 7.05 -10.49 8.85
N ALA A 273 6.68 -11.23 7.81
CA ALA A 273 5.89 -12.46 7.91
C ALA A 273 6.65 -13.56 8.67
N SER A 274 7.98 -13.63 8.55
CA SER A 274 8.82 -14.57 9.31
C SER A 274 8.82 -14.33 10.83
N LEU A 275 8.45 -13.12 11.27
CA LEU A 275 8.31 -12.78 12.68
C LEU A 275 6.96 -13.18 13.27
N LEU A 276 6.05 -13.74 12.47
CA LEU A 276 4.74 -14.18 12.94
C LEU A 276 4.92 -15.27 14.01
N PRO A 277 4.27 -15.16 15.18
CA PRO A 277 4.33 -16.20 16.20
C PRO A 277 3.86 -17.55 15.66
N PRO A 278 4.45 -18.68 16.09
CA PRO A 278 4.07 -20.01 15.61
C PRO A 278 2.62 -20.35 15.95
N ASP A 279 2.09 -19.81 17.04
CA ASP A 279 0.74 -20.07 17.57
C ASP A 279 -0.38 -19.40 16.75
N GLU A 280 -0.05 -18.43 15.89
CA GLU A 280 -1.05 -17.76 15.06
C GLU A 280 -1.28 -18.52 13.74
N ALA A 281 -2.53 -18.92 13.46
CA ALA A 281 -2.91 -19.52 12.19
C ALA A 281 -2.94 -18.47 11.06
N THR A 282 -2.58 -18.87 9.84
CA THR A 282 -2.51 -18.00 8.66
C THR A 282 -3.64 -18.30 7.68
N ILE A 283 -4.13 -17.27 7.00
CA ILE A 283 -5.26 -17.41 6.05
C ILE A 283 -4.78 -18.02 4.73
N ILE A 284 -3.51 -17.80 4.39
CA ILE A 284 -2.85 -18.38 3.23
C ILE A 284 -1.71 -19.26 3.73
N ALA A 285 -1.52 -20.39 3.05
CA ALA A 285 -0.36 -21.24 3.26
C ALA A 285 0.90 -20.50 2.74
N PHE A 286 1.83 -20.24 3.62
CA PHE A 286 3.16 -19.77 3.25
C PHE A 286 4.20 -20.51 4.07
N ASP A 287 5.38 -20.70 3.49
CA ASP A 287 6.48 -21.36 4.17
C ASP A 287 7.07 -20.45 5.27
N ARG A 288 6.80 -20.83 6.52
CA ARG A 288 7.32 -20.14 7.72
C ARG A 288 8.82 -20.38 7.92
N SER A 289 9.36 -21.45 7.35
CA SER A 289 10.77 -21.80 7.41
C SER A 289 11.61 -21.08 6.34
N PHE A 290 10.97 -20.54 5.29
CA PHE A 290 11.59 -19.95 4.11
C PHE A 290 12.73 -20.83 3.55
N GLY A 291 12.43 -22.08 3.23
CA GLY A 291 13.37 -23.09 2.76
C GLY A 291 14.30 -23.60 3.86
N GLY A 292 13.81 -23.70 5.11
CA GLY A 292 14.60 -24.12 6.27
C GLY A 292 15.64 -23.11 6.76
N LYS A 293 15.54 -21.84 6.32
CA LYS A 293 16.47 -20.75 6.70
C LYS A 293 16.08 -20.02 7.96
N VAL A 294 14.84 -20.16 8.42
CA VAL A 294 14.39 -19.65 9.72
C VAL A 294 14.59 -20.71 10.77
N GLU A 295 15.68 -20.60 11.52
CA GLU A 295 15.92 -21.43 12.70
C GLU A 295 15.09 -20.91 13.88
N PRO A 296 14.28 -21.76 14.54
CA PRO A 296 13.47 -21.37 15.69
C PRO A 296 14.35 -20.82 16.84
N PRO A 297 13.87 -19.82 17.61
CA PRO A 297 14.58 -19.33 18.79
C PRO A 297 14.89 -20.42 19.82
N VAL A 298 14.07 -21.49 19.84
CA VAL A 298 14.20 -22.64 20.74
C VAL A 298 15.49 -23.44 20.48
N VAL A 299 16.02 -23.43 19.25
CA VAL A 299 17.29 -24.07 18.87
C VAL A 299 18.47 -23.09 18.77
N GLY A 300 18.33 -21.87 19.31
CA GLY A 300 19.38 -20.85 19.30
C GLY A 300 19.44 -20.01 18.01
N GLY A 301 18.47 -20.17 17.11
CA GLY A 301 18.34 -19.39 15.88
C GLY A 301 17.78 -17.99 16.11
N LYS A 302 17.98 -17.10 15.12
CA LYS A 302 17.47 -15.71 15.17
C LYS A 302 15.93 -15.64 15.14
N GLY A 303 15.26 -16.68 14.64
CA GLY A 303 13.80 -16.75 14.55
C GLY A 303 13.17 -15.70 13.64
N TYR A 304 13.91 -15.31 12.58
CA TYR A 304 13.45 -14.52 11.44
C TYR A 304 14.40 -14.74 10.25
N VAL A 305 13.93 -14.47 9.03
CA VAL A 305 14.73 -14.61 7.80
C VAL A 305 15.55 -13.33 7.53
N ASN A 306 16.80 -13.46 7.08
CA ASN A 306 17.61 -12.30 6.69
C ASN A 306 17.14 -11.73 5.34
N PHE A 307 17.47 -10.45 5.06
CA PHE A 307 17.15 -9.78 3.80
C PHE A 307 17.57 -10.58 2.55
N LYS A 308 18.82 -11.08 2.52
CA LYS A 308 19.36 -11.84 1.38
C LYS A 308 18.64 -13.17 1.17
N ASP A 309 18.35 -13.86 2.27
CA ASP A 309 17.69 -15.17 2.23
C ASP A 309 16.22 -15.01 1.81
N ALA A 310 15.54 -13.95 2.27
CA ALA A 310 14.20 -13.59 1.84
C ALA A 310 14.10 -13.19 0.36
N TRP A 311 15.18 -12.68 -0.24
CA TRP A 311 15.24 -12.45 -1.68
C TRP A 311 15.43 -13.76 -2.45
N MET A 312 16.43 -14.56 -2.06
CA MET A 312 16.84 -15.76 -2.79
C MET A 312 15.80 -16.89 -2.74
N THR A 313 15.00 -16.94 -1.67
CA THR A 313 13.93 -17.93 -1.50
C THR A 313 12.66 -17.59 -2.27
N PHE A 314 12.61 -16.48 -3.02
CA PHE A 314 11.43 -16.15 -3.81
C PHE A 314 11.58 -16.71 -5.23
N SER A 315 10.76 -17.71 -5.56
CA SER A 315 10.84 -18.37 -6.86
C SER A 315 10.49 -17.42 -8.01
N ARG A 316 11.04 -17.68 -9.20
CA ARG A 316 10.74 -16.92 -10.41
C ARG A 316 9.24 -16.93 -10.75
N GLU A 317 8.56 -18.02 -10.46
CA GLU A 317 7.11 -18.16 -10.66
C GLU A 317 6.33 -17.22 -9.74
N SER A 318 6.74 -17.10 -8.48
CA SER A 318 6.16 -16.16 -7.52
C SER A 318 6.37 -14.71 -7.97
N TRP A 319 7.54 -14.37 -8.53
CA TRP A 319 7.76 -13.04 -9.16
C TRP A 319 6.80 -12.78 -10.31
N ILE A 320 6.69 -13.71 -11.26
CA ILE A 320 5.80 -13.55 -12.42
C ILE A 320 4.35 -13.38 -11.97
N ARG A 321 3.90 -14.15 -10.96
CA ARG A 321 2.56 -14.03 -10.38
C ARG A 321 2.36 -12.66 -9.73
N LEU A 322 3.31 -12.19 -8.92
CA LEU A 322 3.26 -10.89 -8.28
C LEU A 322 3.15 -9.76 -9.31
N TYR A 323 4.00 -9.75 -10.35
CA TYR A 323 3.92 -8.72 -11.39
C TYR A 323 2.62 -8.78 -12.19
N LYS A 324 2.10 -9.98 -12.50
CA LYS A 324 0.77 -10.13 -13.13
C LYS A 324 -0.34 -9.56 -12.24
N LEU A 325 -0.28 -9.80 -10.93
CA LEU A 325 -1.25 -9.27 -9.97
C LEU A 325 -1.18 -7.73 -9.93
N MET A 326 0.03 -7.18 -9.81
CA MET A 326 0.26 -5.73 -9.82
C MET A 326 -0.22 -5.08 -11.11
N GLY A 327 0.00 -5.71 -12.27
CA GLY A 327 -0.54 -5.26 -13.56
C GLY A 327 -2.08 -5.25 -13.57
N LYS A 328 -2.74 -6.28 -13.03
CA LYS A 328 -4.21 -6.30 -12.89
C LYS A 328 -4.71 -5.18 -11.98
N ILE A 329 -4.04 -4.93 -10.85
CA ILE A 329 -4.37 -3.83 -9.93
C ILE A 329 -4.23 -2.47 -10.63
N LEU A 330 -3.14 -2.27 -11.38
CA LEU A 330 -2.91 -1.04 -12.14
C LEU A 330 -4.03 -0.81 -13.16
N MET A 331 -4.41 -1.83 -13.93
CA MET A 331 -5.48 -1.73 -14.93
C MET A 331 -6.83 -1.38 -14.29
N VAL A 332 -7.19 -2.03 -13.17
CA VAL A 332 -8.42 -1.71 -12.42
C VAL A 332 -8.37 -0.28 -11.89
N THR A 333 -7.23 0.13 -11.35
CA THR A 333 -7.04 1.48 -10.81
C THR A 333 -7.18 2.54 -11.90
N MET A 334 -6.53 2.35 -13.06
CA MET A 334 -6.65 3.24 -14.21
C MET A 334 -8.09 3.31 -14.75
N ALA A 335 -8.78 2.15 -14.85
CA ALA A 335 -10.16 2.10 -15.31
C ALA A 335 -11.08 2.91 -14.37
N VAL A 336 -10.92 2.77 -13.05
CA VAL A 336 -11.72 3.53 -12.08
C VAL A 336 -11.42 5.03 -12.17
N TYR A 337 -10.15 5.44 -12.25
CA TYR A 337 -9.81 6.85 -12.45
C TYR A 337 -10.40 7.41 -13.74
N ALA A 338 -10.37 6.65 -14.83
CA ALA A 338 -11.00 7.05 -16.09
C ALA A 338 -12.52 7.19 -15.96
N CYS A 339 -13.20 6.28 -15.27
CA CYS A 339 -14.64 6.38 -14.98
C CYS A 339 -14.97 7.61 -14.12
N VAL A 340 -14.18 7.88 -13.08
CA VAL A 340 -14.36 9.07 -12.24
C VAL A 340 -14.19 10.34 -13.07
N LEU A 341 -13.14 10.42 -13.90
CA LEU A 341 -12.93 11.57 -14.79
C LEU A 341 -14.08 11.75 -15.79
N MET A 342 -14.63 10.65 -16.32
CA MET A 342 -15.77 10.68 -17.25
C MET A 342 -17.05 11.22 -16.60
N ILE A 343 -17.19 11.14 -15.27
CA ILE A 343 -18.34 11.66 -14.52
C ILE A 343 -18.08 13.10 -14.05
N VAL A 344 -16.94 13.32 -13.40
CA VAL A 344 -16.59 14.61 -12.77
C VAL A 344 -16.33 15.71 -13.79
N VAL A 345 -15.74 15.40 -14.95
CA VAL A 345 -15.45 16.44 -15.97
C VAL A 345 -16.74 17.04 -16.56
N PRO A 346 -17.74 16.24 -17.01
CA PRO A 346 -19.03 16.79 -17.41
C PRO A 346 -19.76 17.55 -16.30
N GLU A 347 -19.76 17.05 -15.07
CA GLU A 347 -20.38 17.75 -13.92
C GLU A 347 -19.73 19.11 -13.69
N PHE A 348 -18.39 19.17 -13.73
CA PHE A 348 -17.66 20.41 -13.63
C PHE A 348 -17.97 21.38 -14.79
N MET A 349 -18.02 20.89 -16.03
CA MET A 349 -18.43 21.71 -17.19
C MET A 349 -19.85 22.26 -17.05
N LEU A 350 -20.79 21.45 -16.53
CA LEU A 350 -22.16 21.90 -16.25
C LEU A 350 -22.19 22.98 -15.17
N MET A 351 -21.40 22.82 -14.09
CA MET A 351 -21.30 23.84 -13.04
C MET A 351 -20.73 25.16 -13.55
N VAL A 352 -19.71 25.11 -14.40
CA VAL A 352 -19.13 26.31 -15.02
C VAL A 352 -20.15 26.98 -15.93
N SER A 353 -20.86 26.23 -16.79
CA SER A 353 -21.89 26.80 -17.66
C SER A 353 -23.11 27.38 -16.92
N ALA A 354 -23.39 26.88 -15.72
CA ALA A 354 -24.46 27.38 -14.85
C ALA A 354 -24.00 28.46 -13.85
N SER A 355 -22.73 28.89 -13.92
CA SER A 355 -22.18 29.93 -13.06
C SER A 355 -22.76 31.30 -13.40
N ARG A 356 -22.83 32.19 -12.41
CA ARG A 356 -23.39 33.55 -12.57
C ARG A 356 -22.30 34.61 -12.34
N PRO A 357 -22.28 35.71 -13.12
CA PRO A 357 -21.34 36.80 -12.89
C PRO A 357 -21.56 37.41 -11.50
N VAL A 358 -20.47 37.71 -10.79
CA VAL A 358 -20.55 38.39 -9.50
C VAL A 358 -20.91 39.85 -9.74
N GLU A 359 -22.08 40.28 -9.27
CA GLU A 359 -22.44 41.71 -9.25
C GLU A 359 -21.48 42.45 -8.31
N SER A 360 -20.66 43.34 -8.86
CA SER A 360 -19.79 44.23 -8.09
C SER A 360 -20.66 45.28 -7.39
N ASN A 361 -20.82 45.17 -6.07
CA ASN A 361 -21.31 46.27 -5.22
C ASN A 361 -20.18 47.25 -4.89
#